data_AF-A0A4V2JGJ3-F1
#
_entry.id   AF-A0A4V2JGJ3-F1
#
_cell.length_a   1.000
_cell.length_b   1.000
_cell.length_c   1.000
_cell.angle_alpha   90.00
_cell.angle_beta   90.00
_cell.angle_gamma   90.00
#
_symmetry.space_group_name_H-M   'P 1'
#
loop_
_entity.id
_entity.type
_entity.pdbx_description
1 polymer ?
#
loop_
_entity_poly.entity_id
_entity_poly.type
_entity_poly.pdbx_seq_one_letter_code
_entity_poly.pdbx_strand_id
1 'polypeptide(L)'
;MDSNIVTLSVINYINDYDYYDSLTDLNSDTNSKSFTKLSEIRERNKRHITELFPNVKFRDSKNQLLAVGSFKHAVKAKIETLSKKEIEDYLETFKKDAKKIARLYRKIRK
;
A
#
# COMPACT_ATOMS: atom_id res chain seq x y z
N MET A 1 15.23 6.46 -15.03
CA MET A 1 13.93 6.80 -14.41
C MET A 1 14.24 7.67 -13.22
N ASP A 2 13.54 8.78 -12.99
CA ASP A 2 13.84 9.68 -11.88
C ASP A 2 13.43 9.04 -10.54
N SER A 3 14.39 8.85 -9.62
CA SER A 3 14.15 8.17 -8.33
C SER A 3 13.17 8.93 -7.44
N ASN A 4 13.08 10.26 -7.55
CA ASN A 4 12.11 11.06 -6.81
C ASN A 4 10.69 10.82 -7.33
N ILE A 5 10.50 10.76 -8.66
CA ILE A 5 9.19 10.46 -9.27
C ILE A 5 8.71 9.06 -8.86
N VAL A 6 9.61 8.06 -8.89
CA VAL A 6 9.29 6.70 -8.47
C VAL A 6 8.95 6.66 -6.98
N THR A 7 9.73 7.35 -6.15
CA THR A 7 9.49 7.47 -4.70
C THR A 7 8.10 8.04 -4.43
N LEU A 8 7.75 9.15 -5.07
CA LEU A 8 6.42 9.77 -4.95
C LEU A 8 5.32 8.80 -5.39
N SER A 9 5.52 8.07 -6.48
CA SER A 9 4.54 7.11 -6.99
C SER A 9 4.27 5.97 -6.00
N VAL A 10 5.33 5.37 -5.43
CA VAL A 10 5.20 4.31 -4.42
C VAL A 10 4.48 4.81 -3.18
N ILE A 11 4.89 5.98 -2.66
CA ILE A 11 4.28 6.59 -1.48
C ILE A 11 2.79 6.87 -1.73
N ASN A 12 2.44 7.38 -2.91
CA ASN A 12 1.04 7.61 -3.28
C ASN A 12 0.22 6.32 -3.29
N TYR A 13 0.74 5.22 -3.83
CA TYR A 13 0.02 3.94 -3.80
C TYR A 13 -0.15 3.37 -2.39
N ILE A 14 0.84 3.56 -1.51
CA ILE A 14 0.73 3.17 -0.09
C ILE A 14 -0.35 4.01 0.60
N ASN A 15 -0.36 5.33 0.38
CA ASN A 15 -1.38 6.23 0.91
C ASN A 15 -2.79 5.89 0.38
N ASP A 16 -2.92 5.68 -0.94
CA ASP A 16 -4.19 5.27 -1.55
C ASP A 16 -4.70 3.98 -0.94
N TYR A 17 -3.81 2.99 -0.78
CA TYR A 17 -4.15 1.72 -0.17
C TYR A 17 -4.69 1.93 1.25
N ASP A 18 -3.94 2.64 2.09
CA ASP A 18 -4.29 2.88 3.50
C ASP A 18 -5.61 3.63 3.64
N TYR A 19 -5.81 4.66 2.80
CA TYR A 19 -7.06 5.43 2.77
C TYR A 19 -8.26 4.54 2.47
N TYR A 20 -8.23 3.75 1.39
CA TYR A 20 -9.36 2.87 1.07
C TYR A 20 -9.54 1.73 2.07
N ASP A 21 -8.46 1.22 2.64
CA ASP A 21 -8.50 0.19 3.69
C ASP A 21 -9.27 0.71 4.92
N SER A 22 -8.96 1.93 5.38
CA SER A 22 -9.67 2.58 6.49
C SER A 22 -11.16 2.79 6.22
N LEU A 23 -11.53 3.17 5.00
CA LEU A 23 -12.93 3.33 4.60
C LEU A 23 -13.67 1.99 4.48
N THR A 24 -12.94 0.92 4.19
CA THR A 24 -13.52 -0.42 4.03
C THR A 24 -13.78 -1.05 5.41
N ASP A 25 -12.89 -0.84 6.39
CA ASP A 25 -13.11 -1.27 7.78
C ASP A 25 -14.38 -0.68 8.40
N LEU A 26 -14.64 0.60 8.15
CA LEU A 26 -15.82 1.29 8.66
C LEU A 26 -17.15 0.73 8.12
N ASN A 27 -17.12 0.02 6.99
CA ASN A 27 -18.32 -0.50 6.32
C ASN A 27 -18.40 -2.05 6.31
N SER A 28 -17.39 -2.75 6.81
CA SER A 28 -17.29 -4.21 6.71
C SER A 28 -18.24 -5.00 7.64
N ASP A 29 -18.89 -4.35 8.60
CA ASP A 29 -19.83 -4.99 9.54
C ASP A 29 -21.10 -5.56 8.87
N THR A 30 -21.33 -5.30 7.58
CA THR A 30 -22.57 -5.70 6.90
C THR A 30 -22.44 -6.88 5.93
N ASN A 31 -21.24 -7.41 5.64
CA ASN A 31 -21.08 -8.45 4.61
C ASN A 31 -19.92 -9.45 4.84
N SER A 32 -20.23 -10.67 5.27
CA SER A 32 -19.23 -11.71 5.63
C SER A 32 -18.29 -12.14 4.48
N LYS A 33 -18.78 -12.18 3.23
CA LYS A 33 -17.95 -12.50 2.05
C LYS A 33 -16.96 -11.38 1.67
N SER A 34 -17.26 -10.14 2.06
CA SER A 34 -16.36 -9.00 1.84
C SER A 34 -15.19 -9.03 2.83
N PHE A 35 -15.41 -9.57 4.03
CA PHE A 35 -14.40 -9.70 5.08
C PHE A 35 -13.23 -10.62 4.69
N THR A 36 -13.52 -11.78 4.08
CA THR A 36 -12.47 -12.70 3.60
C THR A 36 -11.60 -12.03 2.52
N LYS A 37 -12.22 -11.35 1.56
CA LYS A 37 -11.50 -10.66 0.47
C LYS A 37 -10.68 -9.48 0.96
N LEU A 38 -11.18 -8.73 1.95
CA LEU A 38 -10.44 -7.65 2.59
C LEU A 38 -9.17 -8.20 3.26
N SER A 39 -9.31 -9.29 4.03
CA SER A 39 -8.21 -9.93 4.74
C SER A 39 -7.12 -10.43 3.78
N GLU A 40 -7.50 -11.07 2.67
CA GLU A 40 -6.57 -11.50 1.62
C GLU A 40 -5.83 -10.32 0.97
N ILE A 41 -6.52 -9.20 0.72
CA ILE A 41 -5.91 -8.00 0.14
C ILE A 41 -4.90 -7.37 1.12
N ARG A 42 -5.26 -7.31 2.42
CA ARG A 42 -4.39 -6.82 3.50
C ARG A 42 -3.12 -7.63 3.67
N GLU A 43 -3.26 -8.95 3.75
CA GLU A 43 -2.10 -9.83 3.92
C GLU A 43 -1.16 -9.71 2.72
N ARG A 44 -1.71 -9.71 1.49
CA ARG A 44 -0.91 -9.54 0.27
C ARG A 44 -0.17 -8.21 0.26
N ASN A 45 -0.86 -7.09 0.55
CA ASN A 45 -0.22 -5.79 0.52
C ASN A 45 0.86 -5.65 1.60
N LYS A 46 0.59 -6.13 2.82
CA LYS A 46 1.57 -6.17 3.92
C LYS A 46 2.82 -6.96 3.50
N ARG A 47 2.63 -8.10 2.85
CA ARG A 47 3.73 -8.93 2.34
C ARG A 47 4.58 -8.16 1.32
N HIS A 48 3.97 -7.59 0.28
CA HIS A 48 4.69 -6.82 -0.74
C HIS A 48 5.45 -5.61 -0.14
N ILE A 49 4.84 -4.88 0.79
CA ILE A 49 5.51 -3.76 1.48
C ILE A 49 6.71 -4.27 2.28
N THR A 50 6.56 -5.37 3.03
CA THR A 50 7.61 -5.93 3.88
C THR A 50 8.76 -6.52 3.04
N GLU A 51 8.46 -7.19 1.93
CA GLU A 51 9.46 -7.74 1.02
C GLU A 51 10.33 -6.64 0.41
N LEU A 52 9.70 -5.54 -0.04
CA LEU A 52 10.46 -4.43 -0.63
C LEU A 52 11.16 -3.56 0.42
N PHE A 53 10.51 -3.34 1.57
CA PHE A 53 10.95 -2.39 2.59
C PHE A 53 11.03 -3.05 3.98
N PRO A 54 11.86 -4.08 4.17
CA PRO A 54 11.86 -4.90 5.40
C PRO A 54 12.23 -4.12 6.66
N ASN A 55 13.02 -3.06 6.51
CA ASN A 55 13.53 -2.23 7.61
C ASN A 55 12.84 -0.86 7.71
N VAL A 56 11.72 -0.67 7.01
CA VAL A 56 10.99 0.61 7.02
C VAL A 56 9.73 0.46 7.84
N LYS A 57 9.63 1.28 8.89
CA LYS A 57 8.41 1.39 9.66
C LYS A 57 7.43 2.32 8.94
N PHE A 58 6.32 1.77 8.47
CA PHE A 58 5.24 2.55 7.84
C PHE A 58 4.10 2.88 8.80
N ARG A 59 3.90 2.07 9.85
CA ARG A 59 2.75 2.19 10.74
C ARG A 59 3.17 2.42 12.20
N ASP A 60 2.35 3.14 12.94
CA ASP A 60 2.51 3.37 14.38
C ASP A 60 1.99 2.18 15.22
N SER A 61 1.98 2.34 16.55
CA SER A 61 1.46 1.32 17.47
C SER A 61 -0.06 1.13 17.40
N LYS A 62 -0.79 2.08 16.81
CA LYS A 62 -2.23 2.00 16.54
C LYS A 62 -2.54 1.49 15.12
N ASN A 63 -1.52 0.98 14.42
CA ASN A 63 -1.61 0.52 13.05
C ASN A 63 -1.98 1.62 12.02
N GLN A 64 -1.80 2.90 12.37
CA GLN A 64 -2.02 4.05 11.48
C GLN A 64 -0.78 4.33 10.64
N LEU A 65 -0.97 4.71 9.37
CA LEU A 65 0.14 5.10 8.51
C LEU A 65 0.85 6.34 9.08
N LEU A 66 2.18 6.28 9.18
CA LEU A 66 3.00 7.38 9.64
C LEU A 66 2.99 8.53 8.63
N ALA A 67 3.35 9.73 9.09
CA ALA A 67 3.55 10.85 8.18
C ALA A 67 4.61 10.51 7.12
N VAL A 68 4.38 10.92 5.87
CA VAL A 68 5.30 10.67 4.73
C VAL A 68 6.75 11.09 5.06
N GLY A 69 6.92 12.18 5.80
CA GLY A 69 8.23 12.65 6.26
C GLY A 69 9.05 11.60 7.01
N SER A 70 8.39 10.69 7.74
CA SER A 70 9.02 9.68 8.60
C SER A 70 9.65 8.52 7.83
N PHE A 71 9.19 8.22 6.61
CA PHE A 71 9.69 7.08 5.82
C PHE A 71 10.16 7.44 4.41
N LYS A 72 9.91 8.66 3.90
CA LYS A 72 10.25 9.05 2.52
C LYS A 72 11.72 8.81 2.15
N HIS A 73 12.63 9.07 3.09
CA HIS A 73 14.07 8.92 2.85
C HIS A 73 14.46 7.45 2.77
N ALA A 74 13.87 6.59 3.61
CA ALA A 74 14.13 5.15 3.56
C ALA A 74 13.55 4.51 2.30
N VAL A 75 12.37 4.94 1.86
CA VAL A 75 11.77 4.51 0.59
C VAL A 75 12.64 4.92 -0.59
N LYS A 76 13.08 6.19 -0.63
CA LYS A 76 13.98 6.69 -1.67
C LYS A 76 15.30 5.91 -1.71
N ALA A 77 15.95 5.74 -0.56
CA ALA A 77 17.21 5.01 -0.46
C ALA A 77 17.06 3.58 -1.00
N LYS A 78 15.96 2.89 -0.68
CA LYS A 78 15.69 1.55 -1.22
C LYS A 78 15.50 1.58 -2.73
N ILE A 79 14.71 2.51 -3.26
CA ILE A 79 14.47 2.63 -4.71
C ILE A 79 15.77 2.86 -5.48
N GLU A 80 16.70 3.64 -4.94
CA GLU A 80 18.00 3.91 -5.56
C GLU A 80 18.91 2.68 -5.65
N THR A 81 18.64 1.63 -4.88
CA THR A 81 19.36 0.33 -4.98
C THR A 81 18.79 -0.63 -6.03
N LEU A 82 17.61 -0.33 -6.59
CA LEU A 82 16.89 -1.26 -7.46
C LEU A 82 17.23 -1.03 -8.93
N SER A 83 17.23 -2.11 -9.71
CA SER A 83 17.26 -2.01 -11.17
C SER A 83 15.95 -1.43 -11.71
N LYS A 84 16.01 -0.88 -12.93
CA LYS A 84 14.83 -0.34 -13.62
C LYS A 84 13.69 -1.37 -13.72
N LYS A 85 14.02 -2.63 -14.01
CA LYS A 85 13.02 -3.71 -14.14
C LYS A 85 12.32 -3.98 -12.80
N GLU A 86 13.08 -4.08 -11.71
CA GLU A 86 12.51 -4.26 -10.38
C GLU A 86 11.60 -3.09 -10.00
N ILE A 87 12.01 -1.85 -10.29
CA ILE A 87 11.20 -0.66 -10.05
C ILE A 87 9.84 -0.77 -10.78
N GLU A 88 9.85 -1.16 -12.05
CA GLU A 88 8.63 -1.30 -12.85
C GLU A 88 7.71 -2.39 -12.28
N ASP A 89 8.26 -3.55 -11.91
CA ASP A 89 7.52 -4.67 -11.32
C ASP A 89 6.86 -4.29 -9.99
N TYR A 90 7.61 -3.59 -9.11
CA TYR A 90 7.08 -3.13 -7.83
C TYR A 90 6.03 -2.03 -8.00
N LEU A 91 6.24 -1.06 -8.90
CA LEU A 91 5.25 -0.04 -9.20
C LEU A 91 3.94 -0.64 -9.70
N GLU A 92 4.00 -1.65 -10.57
CA GLU A 92 2.81 -2.34 -11.05
C GLU A 92 2.11 -3.08 -9.89
N THR A 93 2.88 -3.71 -9.01
CA THR A 93 2.38 -4.43 -7.85
C THR A 93 1.62 -3.51 -6.89
N PHE A 94 2.23 -2.39 -6.48
CA PHE A 94 1.57 -1.42 -5.59
C PHE A 94 0.33 -0.79 -6.24
N LYS A 95 0.41 -0.46 -7.53
CA LYS A 95 -0.74 0.05 -8.30
C LYS A 95 -1.89 -0.95 -8.32
N LYS A 96 -1.61 -2.24 -8.51
CA LYS A 96 -2.62 -3.31 -8.49
C LYS A 96 -3.27 -3.43 -7.10
N ASP A 97 -2.48 -3.39 -6.04
CA ASP A 97 -2.99 -3.46 -4.67
C ASP A 97 -3.92 -2.29 -4.34
N ALA A 98 -3.48 -1.05 -4.58
CA ALA A 98 -4.28 0.16 -4.40
C ALA A 98 -5.60 0.09 -5.21
N LYS A 99 -5.53 -0.38 -6.46
CA LYS A 99 -6.72 -0.55 -7.31
C LYS A 99 -7.69 -1.62 -6.78
N LYS A 100 -7.18 -2.71 -6.18
CA LYS A 100 -8.04 -3.78 -5.64
C LYS A 100 -8.80 -3.32 -4.40
N ILE A 101 -8.15 -2.62 -3.47
CA ILE A 101 -8.84 -2.11 -2.27
C ILE A 101 -9.84 -1.00 -2.63
N ALA A 102 -9.50 -0.11 -3.56
CA ALA A 102 -10.43 0.90 -4.07
C ALA A 102 -11.68 0.28 -4.74
N ARG A 103 -11.49 -0.81 -5.49
CA ARG A 103 -12.59 -1.58 -6.09
C ARG A 103 -13.45 -2.27 -5.04
N LEU A 104 -12.84 -2.78 -3.96
CA LEU A 104 -13.57 -3.41 -2.87
C LEU A 104 -14.44 -2.38 -2.16
N TYR A 105 -13.89 -1.23 -1.78
CA TYR A 105 -14.65 -0.12 -1.19
C TYR A 105 -15.86 0.27 -2.05
N ARG A 106 -15.68 0.44 -3.37
CA ARG A 106 -16.79 0.75 -4.30
C ARG A 106 -17.88 -0.32 -4.34
N LYS A 107 -17.55 -1.58 -4.07
CA LYS A 107 -18.54 -2.67 -4.01
C LYS A 107 -19.31 -2.70 -2.70
N ILE A 108 -18.70 -2.25 -1.61
CA ILE A 108 -19.34 -2.23 -0.29
C ILE A 108 -20.28 -1.03 -0.14
N ARG A 109 -19.94 0.11 -0.79
CA ARG A 109 -20.79 1.30 -0.78
C ARG A 109 -22.06 1.19 -1.66
N LYS A 110 -22.10 0.25 -2.60
CA LYS A 110 -23.25 0.02 -3.48
C LYS A 110 -24.19 -1.00 -2.85
#